data_AF-A0A6J7C3S8-F1
#
_entry.id   AF-A0A6J7C3S8-F1
#
_cell.length_a   1.000
_cell.length_b   1.000
_cell.length_c   1.000
_cell.angle_alpha   90.00
_cell.angle_beta   90.00
_cell.angle_gamma   90.00
#
_symmetry.space_group_name_H-M   'P 1'
#
loop_
_entity.id
_entity.type
_entity.pdbx_description
1 polymer ?
#
loop_
_entity_poly.entity_id
_entity_poly.type
_entity_poly.pdbx_seq_one_letter_code
_entity_poly.pdbx_strand_id
1 'polypeptide(L)' 'MNVGKDEISAVLALLPSMKSPTVNPLAGDGGFAVETVVAKSQINTLIPALKDAGATAILELPISKIIP' A
#
# COMPACT_ATOMS: atom_id res chain seq x y z
N MET A 1 -2.26 -0.93 -4.49
CA MET A 1 -2.58 0.51 -4.63
C MET A 1 -1.57 1.16 -5.55
N ASN A 2 -1.92 2.26 -6.20
CA ASN A 2 -0.99 3.02 -7.04
C ASN A 2 -0.51 4.27 -6.31
N VAL A 3 0.77 4.60 -6.48
CA VAL A 3 1.42 5.73 -5.81
C VAL A 3 2.32 6.43 -6.82
N GLY A 4 2.24 7.76 -6.85
CA GLY A 4 3.17 8.56 -7.65
C GLY A 4 4.59 8.48 -7.09
N LYS A 5 5.56 9.00 -7.86
CA LYS A 5 6.98 8.95 -7.48
C LYS A 5 7.30 9.83 -6.29
N ASP A 6 6.64 10.97 -6.19
CA ASP A 6 6.91 11.97 -5.16
C ASP A 6 6.27 11.58 -3.82
N GLU A 7 5.21 10.77 -3.88
CA GLU A 7 4.42 10.35 -2.72
C GLU A 7 4.89 9.03 -2.11
N ILE A 8 5.74 8.26 -2.80
CA ILE A 8 6.07 6.89 -2.37
C ILE A 8 6.71 6.83 -0.99
N SER A 9 7.59 7.77 -0.65
CA SER A 9 8.22 7.80 0.67
C SER A 9 7.22 8.03 1.79
N ALA A 10 6.24 8.93 1.57
CA ALA A 10 5.18 9.21 2.54
C ALA A 10 4.26 8.00 2.72
N VAL A 11 3.88 7.34 1.62
CA VAL A 11 3.05 6.13 1.66
C VAL A 11 3.77 4.98 2.36
N LEU A 12 5.03 4.71 2.05
CA LEU A 12 5.79 3.62 2.67
C LEU A 12 5.98 3.81 4.18
N ALA A 13 6.09 5.06 4.65
CA ALA A 13 6.22 5.36 6.08
C ALA A 13 4.96 5.02 6.90
N LEU A 14 3.78 4.97 6.26
CA LEU A 14 2.51 4.62 6.92
C LEU A 14 2.28 3.11 7.04
N LEU A 15 3.00 2.29 6.26
CA LEU A 15 2.73 0.87 6.19
C LEU A 15 3.29 0.12 7.41
N PRO A 16 2.46 -0.68 8.11
CA PRO A 16 2.92 -1.47 9.24
C PRO A 16 3.89 -2.56 8.73
N SER A 17 5.15 -2.45 9.12
CA SER A 17 6.24 -3.31 8.65
C SER A 17 6.14 -4.73 9.23
N MET A 18 5.39 -5.63 8.60
CA MET A 18 5.47 -7.06 8.93
C MET A 18 6.46 -7.83 8.04
N LYS A 19 6.59 -7.52 6.74
CA LYS A 19 7.54 -8.24 5.84
C LYS A 19 8.11 -7.41 4.66
N SER A 20 8.07 -6.08 4.75
CA SER A 20 8.32 -5.14 3.64
C SER A 20 7.22 -5.21 2.57
N PRO A 21 6.65 -4.07 2.15
CA PRO A 21 5.69 -4.05 1.06
C PRO A 21 6.35 -4.45 -0.26
N THR A 22 5.59 -5.07 -1.15
CA THR A 22 5.98 -5.29 -2.55
C THR A 22 5.79 -3.98 -3.30
N VAL A 23 6.83 -3.54 -4.02
CA VAL A 23 6.83 -2.29 -4.78
C VAL A 23 7.25 -2.58 -6.22
N ASN A 24 6.33 -2.40 -7.16
CA ASN A 24 6.56 -2.64 -8.58
C ASN A 24 6.41 -1.33 -9.36
N PRO A 25 7.33 -0.99 -10.28
CA PRO A 25 7.14 0.15 -11.16
C PRO A 25 5.92 -0.07 -12.07
N LEU A 26 5.10 0.97 -12.24
CA LEU A 26 4.02 0.95 -13.22
C LEU A 26 4.59 1.07 -14.64
N ALA A 27 3.82 0.66 -15.64
CA ALA A 27 4.20 0.85 -17.03
C ALA A 27 4.39 2.35 -17.35
N GLY A 28 5.50 2.67 -18.04
CA GLY A 28 5.90 4.07 -18.27
C GLY A 28 6.48 4.72 -17.02
N ASP A 29 6.39 6.03 -16.91
CA ASP A 29 6.97 6.81 -15.80
C ASP A 29 5.97 7.10 -14.66
N GLY A 30 4.91 6.29 -14.55
CA GLY A 30 3.70 6.58 -13.77
C GLY A 30 3.80 6.34 -12.26
N GLY A 31 4.97 6.03 -11.71
CA GLY A 31 5.15 5.70 -10.30
C GLY A 31 5.13 4.20 -10.02
N PHE A 32 4.46 3.78 -8.95
CA PHE A 32 4.59 2.43 -8.40
C PHE A 32 3.23 1.82 -8.02
N ALA A 33 3.10 0.52 -8.23
CA ALA A 33 2.13 -0.32 -7.55
C ALA A 33 2.74 -0.80 -6.22
N VAL A 34 2.04 -0.54 -5.12
CA VAL A 34 2.41 -0.99 -3.78
C VAL A 34 1.39 -1.99 -3.28
N GLU A 35 1.87 -3.13 -2.81
CA GLU A 35 1.06 -4.20 -2.22
C GLU A 35 1.61 -4.55 -0.83
N THR A 36 0.71 -4.71 0.14
CA THR A 36 1.08 -5.01 1.52
C THR A 36 -0.05 -5.74 2.24
N VAL A 37 0.32 -6.52 3.26
CA VAL A 37 -0.62 -7.22 4.15
C VAL A 37 -0.67 -6.46 5.47
N VAL A 38 -1.88 -6.10 5.89
CA VAL A 38 -2.10 -5.34 7.12
C VAL A 38 -3.16 -6.02 7.99
N ALA A 39 -3.14 -5.74 9.29
CA ALA A 39 -4.16 -6.26 10.19
C ALA A 39 -5.52 -5.62 9.87
N LYS A 40 -6.59 -6.44 9.83
CA LYS A 40 -7.95 -5.97 9.54
C LYS A 40 -8.40 -4.82 10.44
N SER A 41 -7.97 -4.82 11.70
CA SER A 41 -8.26 -3.77 12.68
C SER A 41 -7.69 -2.40 12.32
N GLN A 42 -6.67 -2.33 11.46
CA GLN A 42 -6.00 -1.08 11.08
C GLN A 42 -6.57 -0.46 9.80
N ILE A 43 -7.41 -1.17 9.07
CA ILE A 43 -7.87 -0.78 7.72
C ILE A 43 -8.62 0.56 7.74
N ASN A 44 -9.53 0.73 8.69
CA ASN A 44 -10.38 1.93 8.79
C ASN A 44 -9.60 3.23 9.01
N THR A 45 -8.43 3.15 9.65
CA THR A 45 -7.54 4.31 9.88
C THR A 45 -6.48 4.43 8.80
N LEU A 46 -5.98 3.30 8.29
CA LEU A 46 -4.87 3.26 7.35
C LEU A 46 -5.30 3.69 5.94
N ILE A 47 -6.46 3.25 5.44
CA ILE A 47 -6.90 3.62 4.08
C ILE A 47 -7.07 5.15 3.93
N PRO A 48 -7.74 5.87 4.84
CA PRO A 48 -7.80 7.34 4.77
C PRO A 48 -6.41 7.99 4.78
N ALA A 49 -5.54 7.59 5.71
CA ALA A 49 -4.19 8.14 5.81
C ALA A 49 -3.35 7.90 4.53
N LEU A 50 -3.49 6.72 3.92
CA LEU A 50 -2.84 6.40 2.65
C LEU A 50 -3.36 7.28 1.51
N LYS A 51 -4.67 7.53 1.44
CA LYS A 51 -5.26 8.44 0.43
C LYS A 51 -4.76 9.87 0.62
N ASP A 52 -4.72 10.35 1.86
CA ASP A 52 -4.21 11.70 2.19
C ASP A 52 -2.72 11.83 1.84
N ALA A 53 -1.96 10.74 1.95
CA ALA A 53 -0.57 10.65 1.53
C ALA A 53 -0.38 10.47 0.00
N GLY A 54 -1.46 10.43 -0.80
CA GLY A 54 -1.40 10.36 -2.26
C GLY A 54 -1.57 8.97 -2.87
N ALA A 55 -1.90 7.94 -2.08
CA ALA A 55 -2.24 6.63 -2.63
C ALA A 55 -3.60 6.66 -3.35
N THR A 56 -3.65 6.06 -4.53
CA THR A 56 -4.84 5.97 -5.38
C THR A 56 -5.15 4.51 -5.73
N ALA A 57 -6.35 4.26 -6.25
CA ALA A 57 -6.78 2.92 -6.70
C ALA A 57 -6.47 1.81 -5.66
N ILE A 58 -6.83 2.04 -4.40
CA ILE A 58 -6.62 1.07 -3.31
C ILE A 58 -7.62 -0.08 -3.46
N LEU A 59 -7.09 -1.30 -3.52
CA LEU A 59 -7.86 -2.54 -3.53
C LEU A 59 -7.59 -3.29 -2.22
N GLU A 60 -8.66 -3.68 -1.52
CA GLU A 60 -8.60 -4.53 -0.33
C GLU A 60 -9.08 -5.94 -0.70
N LEU A 61 -8.27 -6.96 -0.36
CA LEU A 61 -8.61 -8.36 -0.58
C LEU A 61 -8.44 -9.15 0.72
N PRO A 62 -9.41 -9.99 1.13
CA PRO A 62 -9.26 -10.85 2.28
C PRO A 62 -8.25 -11.97 1.99
N ILE A 63 -7.36 -12.25 2.94
CA ILE A 63 -6.46 -13.41 2.86
C ILE A 63 -7.22 -14.67 3.29
N SER A 64 -7.32 -15.64 2.39
CA SER A 64 -8.02 -16.90 2.64
C SER A 64 -7.21 -17.90 3.47
N LYS A 65 -5.88 -17.90 3.32
CA LYS A 65 -4.95 -18.78 4.04
C LYS A 65 -3.56 -18.16 4.08
N ILE A 66 -2.92 -18.22 5.24
CA ILE A 66 -1.50 -17.86 5.40
C ILE A 66 -0.72 -19.17 5.60
N ILE A 67 0.32 -19.37 4.79
CA ILE A 67 1.28 -20.46 4.97
C ILE A 67 2.59 -19.84 5.50
N PRO A 68 3.08 -20.25 6.67
CA PRO A 68 4.34 -19.77 7.24
C PRO A 68 5.57 -20.18 6.43
#